data_AF-A0A6L6XT23-F1
#
_entry.id   AF-A0A6L6XT23-F1
#
_cell.length_a   1.000
_cell.length_b   1.000
_cell.length_c   1.000
_cell.angle_alpha   90.00
_cell.angle_beta   90.00
_cell.angle_gamma   90.00
#
_symmetry.space_group_name_H-M   'P 1'
#
loop_
_entity.id
_entity.type
_entity.pdbx_description
1 polymer ?
#
loop_
_entity_poly.entity_id
_entity_poly.type
_entity_poly.pdbx_seq_one_letter_code
_entity_poly.pdbx_strand_id
1 'polypeptide(L)'
;MWSCEFDAVLWEWDAAPAGSSWVFLTVPEDETEEIRLRAGPPRGFGSVRVEVSIGGSTWRTSVFPDKTRGFVLPLKKAVRRAESLDLGDSARVRLTVLDG
;
A
#
# COMPACT_ATOMS: atom_id res chain seq x y z
N MET A 1 -15.42 -2.39 9.69
CA MET A 1 -14.06 -2.20 9.19
C MET A 1 -13.55 -3.53 8.63
N TRP A 2 -13.33 -3.62 7.32
CA TRP A 2 -12.88 -4.85 6.64
C TRP A 2 -11.34 -4.86 6.55
N SER A 3 -10.75 -6.05 6.62
CA SER A 3 -9.30 -6.24 6.52
C SER A 3 -8.93 -7.48 5.71
N CYS A 4 -7.78 -7.42 5.04
CA CYS A 4 -7.18 -8.53 4.32
C CYS A 4 -5.69 -8.70 4.65
N GLU A 5 -5.14 -9.83 4.24
CA GLU A 5 -3.71 -10.13 4.31
C GLU A 5 -3.22 -10.67 2.98
N PHE A 6 -2.11 -10.11 2.48
CA PHE A 6 -1.51 -10.55 1.24
C PHE A 6 0.01 -10.34 1.26
N ASP A 7 0.71 -11.07 0.41
CA ASP A 7 2.14 -10.89 0.18
C ASP A 7 2.33 -9.98 -1.05
N ALA A 8 3.22 -8.99 -0.96
CA ALA A 8 3.48 -8.04 -2.05
C ALA A 8 4.97 -7.68 -2.13
N VAL A 9 5.46 -7.52 -3.36
CA VAL A 9 6.87 -7.20 -3.64
C VAL A 9 7.10 -5.70 -3.60
N LEU A 10 8.17 -5.28 -2.91
CA LEU A 10 8.60 -3.89 -2.84
C LEU A 10 9.25 -3.46 -4.15
N TRP A 11 8.81 -2.33 -4.69
CA TRP A 11 9.40 -1.75 -5.91
C TRP A 11 9.58 -0.24 -5.78
N GLU A 12 10.60 0.29 -6.45
CA GLU A 12 10.88 1.72 -6.51
C GLU A 12 10.12 2.37 -7.65
N TRP A 13 9.55 3.55 -7.42
CA TRP A 13 8.84 4.29 -8.45
C TRP A 13 9.83 5.08 -9.31
N ASP A 14 9.96 4.65 -10.57
CA ASP A 14 10.95 5.18 -11.53
C ASP A 14 10.79 6.67 -11.86
N ALA A 15 9.59 7.24 -11.68
CA ALA A 15 9.32 8.64 -11.98
C ALA A 15 9.57 9.60 -10.79
N ALA A 16 10.18 9.10 -9.72
CA ALA A 16 10.50 9.93 -8.57
C ALA A 16 11.58 10.98 -8.91
N PRO A 17 11.49 12.22 -8.38
CA PRO A 17 12.51 13.24 -8.57
C PRO A 17 13.88 12.76 -8.09
N ALA A 18 14.95 13.19 -8.79
CA ALA A 18 16.32 12.85 -8.43
C ALA A 18 16.59 13.11 -6.94
N GLY A 19 17.01 12.05 -6.22
CA GLY A 19 17.28 12.11 -4.78
C GLY A 19 16.12 11.68 -3.87
N SER A 20 14.96 11.30 -4.41
CA SER A 20 13.85 10.72 -3.65
C SER A 20 13.55 9.29 -4.10
N SER A 21 13.85 8.29 -3.26
CA SER A 21 13.43 6.91 -3.50
C SER A 21 12.06 6.66 -2.90
N TRP A 22 11.02 6.76 -3.75
CA TRP A 22 9.67 6.39 -3.37
C TRP A 22 9.50 4.89 -3.59
N VAL A 23 9.15 4.17 -2.53
CA VAL A 23 8.97 2.71 -2.58
C VAL A 23 7.53 2.37 -2.32
N PHE A 24 7.02 1.44 -3.10
CA PHE A 24 5.63 1.03 -3.09
C PHE A 24 5.50 -0.48 -3.02
N LEU A 25 4.30 -0.89 -2.63
CA LEU A 25 3.78 -2.24 -2.72
C LEU A 25 2.55 -2.18 -3.63
N THR A 26 2.36 -3.20 -4.46
CA THR A 26 1.13 -3.34 -5.24
C THR A 26 0.16 -4.25 -4.51
N VAL A 27 -1.06 -3.77 -4.30
CA VAL A 27 -2.15 -4.58 -3.75
C VAL A 27 -2.60 -5.56 -4.84
N PRO A 28 -2.73 -6.87 -4.56
CA PRO A 28 -3.24 -7.84 -5.51
C PRO A 28 -4.60 -7.42 -6.11
N GLU A 29 -4.90 -7.94 -7.30
CA GLU A 29 -6.12 -7.59 -8.02
C GLU A 29 -7.39 -7.93 -7.22
N ASP A 30 -7.44 -9.14 -6.66
CA ASP A 30 -8.57 -9.61 -5.84
C ASP A 30 -8.86 -8.65 -4.68
N GLU A 31 -7.81 -8.21 -3.99
CA GLU A 31 -7.92 -7.29 -2.85
C GLU A 31 -8.23 -5.85 -3.30
N THR A 32 -7.77 -5.46 -4.49
CA THR A 32 -8.09 -4.16 -5.09
C THR A 32 -9.60 -4.04 -5.34
N GLU A 33 -10.24 -5.10 -5.84
CA GLU A 33 -11.69 -5.11 -6.08
C GLU A 33 -12.48 -5.00 -4.77
N GLU A 34 -12.11 -5.78 -3.75
CA GLU A 34 -12.72 -5.68 -2.42
C GLU A 34 -12.55 -4.27 -1.85
N ILE A 35 -11.35 -3.69 -1.89
CA ILE A 35 -11.12 -2.31 -1.41
C ILE A 35 -12.04 -1.32 -2.13
N ARG A 36 -12.22 -1.43 -3.46
CA ARG A 36 -13.13 -0.54 -4.22
C ARG A 36 -14.57 -0.66 -3.76
N LEU A 37 -15.03 -1.88 -3.49
CA LEU A 37 -16.40 -2.13 -3.01
C LEU A 37 -16.61 -1.57 -1.60
N ARG A 38 -15.60 -1.65 -0.73
CA ARG A 38 -15.70 -1.23 0.68
C ARG A 38 -15.48 0.26 0.90
N ALA A 39 -14.65 0.91 0.09
CA ALA A 39 -14.23 2.30 0.30
C ALA A 39 -15.33 3.34 0.04
N GLY A 40 -16.46 2.94 -0.56
CA GLY A 40 -17.51 3.87 -0.94
C GLY A 40 -17.11 4.78 -2.10
N PRO A 41 -17.86 5.88 -2.35
CA PRO A 41 -17.58 6.78 -3.46
C PRO A 41 -16.16 7.35 -3.39
N PRO A 42 -15.40 7.37 -4.50
CA PRO A 42 -14.02 7.87 -4.49
C PRO A 42 -13.97 9.33 -4.03
N ARG A 43 -13.12 9.62 -3.04
CA ARG A 43 -12.85 10.98 -2.53
C ARG A 43 -11.45 11.43 -2.96
N GLY A 44 -11.28 12.72 -3.28
CA GLY A 44 -10.00 13.27 -3.72
C GLY A 44 -9.46 12.60 -4.99
N PHE A 45 -8.21 12.12 -4.95
CA PHE A 45 -7.55 11.41 -6.07
C PHE A 45 -7.99 9.93 -6.23
N GLY A 46 -9.15 9.54 -5.68
CA GLY A 46 -9.57 8.13 -5.63
C GLY A 46 -8.80 7.29 -4.61
N SER A 47 -8.11 7.93 -3.66
CA SER A 47 -7.34 7.25 -2.62
C SER A 47 -8.24 6.69 -1.52
N VAL A 48 -7.87 5.55 -0.96
CA VAL A 48 -8.60 4.90 0.15
C VAL A 48 -7.76 4.94 1.41
N ARG A 49 -8.35 5.37 2.53
CA ARG A 49 -7.67 5.41 3.83
C ARG A 49 -7.55 4.00 4.40
N VAL A 50 -6.35 3.67 4.83
CA VAL A 50 -6.04 2.33 5.34
C VAL A 50 -5.15 2.39 6.57
N GLU A 51 -5.32 1.41 7.45
CA GLU A 51 -4.33 1.03 8.45
C GLU A 51 -3.58 -0.19 7.91
N VAL A 52 -2.26 -0.14 7.98
CA VAL A 52 -1.40 -1.18 7.43
C VAL A 52 -0.49 -1.70 8.52
N SER A 53 -0.29 -3.02 8.54
CA SER A 53 0.73 -3.66 9.35
C SER A 53 1.63 -4.54 8.50
N ILE A 54 2.93 -4.43 8.71
CA ILE A 54 3.96 -5.31 8.15
C ILE A 54 4.90 -5.66 9.31
N GLY A 55 5.04 -6.96 9.60
CA GLY A 55 5.79 -7.44 10.75
C GLY A 55 5.35 -6.76 12.04
N GLY A 56 6.27 -6.06 12.72
CA GLY A 56 6.00 -5.32 13.96
C GLY A 56 5.50 -3.89 13.76
N SER A 57 5.50 -3.39 12.53
CA SER A 57 5.19 -1.99 12.20
C SER A 57 3.75 -1.81 11.78
N THR A 58 2.99 -0.99 12.50
CA THR A 58 1.62 -0.58 12.13
C THR A 58 1.53 0.94 11.93
N TRP A 59 0.91 1.38 10.83
CA TRP A 59 0.71 2.80 10.57
C TRP A 59 -0.54 3.07 9.74
N ARG A 60 -1.02 4.31 9.79
CA ARG A 60 -2.13 4.79 8.95
C ARG A 60 -1.60 5.53 7.73
N THR A 61 -2.20 5.28 6.59
CA THR A 61 -1.84 5.87 5.29
C THR A 61 -3.05 5.84 4.35
N SER A 62 -2.81 6.03 3.06
CA SER A 62 -3.77 5.74 2.00
C SER A 62 -3.13 4.83 0.95
N VAL A 63 -3.96 4.02 0.30
CA VAL A 63 -3.63 3.42 -1.00
C VAL A 63 -4.14 4.32 -2.12
N PHE A 64 -3.43 4.30 -3.25
CA PHE A 64 -3.71 5.17 -4.39
C PHE A 64 -3.95 4.34 -5.65
N PRO A 65 -4.96 4.68 -6.48
CA PRO A 65 -5.19 3.95 -7.70
C PRO A 65 -4.05 4.22 -8.69
N ASP A 66 -3.46 3.16 -9.21
CA ASP A 66 -2.55 3.19 -10.35
C ASP A 66 -3.31 2.82 -11.63
N LYS A 67 -2.85 3.35 -12.77
CA LYS A 67 -3.50 3.14 -14.07
C LYS A 67 -3.43 1.69 -14.56
N THR A 68 -2.45 0.92 -14.08
CA THR A 68 -2.12 -0.42 -14.61
C THR A 68 -2.01 -1.50 -13.55
N ARG A 69 -1.81 -1.14 -12.27
CA ARG A 69 -1.45 -2.08 -11.19
C ARG A 69 -2.52 -2.26 -10.10
N GLY A 70 -3.69 -1.65 -10.24
CA GLY A 70 -4.70 -1.64 -9.17
C GLY A 70 -4.40 -0.57 -8.11
N PHE A 71 -4.43 -0.91 -6.82
CA PHE A 71 -4.02 0.01 -5.76
C PHE A 71 -2.53 -0.12 -5.43
N VAL A 72 -1.85 1.01 -5.23
CA VAL A 72 -0.46 1.07 -4.75
C VAL A 72 -0.39 1.64 -3.35
N LEU A 73 0.44 1.03 -2.52
CA LEU A 73 0.66 1.38 -1.12
C LEU A 73 2.06 1.97 -0.95
N PRO A 74 2.20 3.26 -0.58
CA PRO A 74 3.50 3.83 -0.29
C PRO A 74 4.09 3.23 1.00
N LEU A 75 5.36 2.83 0.93
CA LEU A 75 6.10 2.26 2.05
C LEU A 75 7.18 3.23 2.55
N LYS A 76 7.01 3.68 3.80
CA LYS A 76 7.93 4.63 4.43
C LYS A 76 9.31 4.00 4.64
N LYS A 77 10.37 4.79 4.44
CA LYS A 77 11.76 4.39 4.72
C LYS A 77 11.97 3.88 6.16
N ALA A 78 11.27 4.47 7.14
CA ALA A 78 11.35 4.02 8.54
C ALA A 78 10.80 2.60 8.73
N VAL A 79 9.69 2.24 8.06
CA VAL A 79 9.11 0.89 8.12
C VAL A 79 10.05 -0.11 7.46
N ARG A 80 10.59 0.20 6.27
CA ARG A 80 11.58 -0.65 5.60
C ARG A 80 12.78 -0.96 6.49
N ARG A 81 13.30 0.05 7.18
CA ARG A 81 14.41 -0.13 8.12
C ARG A 81 14.04 -0.95 9.34
N ALA A 82 12.85 -0.75 9.90
CA ALA A 82 12.39 -1.48 11.08
C ALA A 82 12.18 -2.98 10.79
N GLU A 83 11.62 -3.29 9.62
CA GLU A 83 11.29 -4.65 9.21
C GLU A 83 12.38 -5.31 8.32
N SER A 84 13.53 -4.64 8.13
CA SER A 84 14.64 -5.10 7.28
C SER A 84 14.22 -5.52 5.87
N LEU A 85 13.49 -4.63 5.18
CA LEU A 85 12.98 -4.85 3.82
C LEU A 85 13.70 -3.99 2.78
N ASP A 86 14.21 -4.64 1.75
CA ASP A 86 14.85 -4.03 0.59
C ASP A 86 13.98 -4.13 -0.68
N LEU A 87 14.44 -3.50 -1.77
CA LEU A 87 13.74 -3.57 -3.06
C LEU A 87 13.80 -5.00 -3.61
N GLY A 88 12.67 -5.47 -4.13
CA GLY A 88 12.52 -6.86 -4.60
C GLY A 88 12.11 -7.85 -3.52
N ASP A 89 12.15 -7.47 -2.23
CA ASP A 89 11.65 -8.33 -1.17
C ASP A 89 10.13 -8.43 -1.18
N SER A 90 9.62 -9.58 -0.73
CA SER A 90 8.20 -9.78 -0.49
C SER A 90 7.87 -9.48 0.98
N ALA A 91 6.89 -8.61 1.20
CA ALA A 91 6.38 -8.31 2.53
C ALA A 91 4.96 -8.83 2.71
N ARG A 92 4.69 -9.44 3.86
CA ARG A 92 3.33 -9.76 4.29
C ARG A 92 2.65 -8.50 4.82
N VAL A 93 1.59 -8.08 4.14
CA VAL A 93 0.82 -6.88 4.42
C VAL A 93 -0.52 -7.27 5.00
N ARG A 94 -0.83 -6.78 6.20
CA ARG A 94 -2.21 -6.71 6.70
C ARG A 94 -2.74 -5.32 6.41
N LEU A 95 -3.87 -5.22 5.73
CA LEU A 95 -4.49 -3.95 5.35
C LEU A 95 -5.92 -3.91 5.88
N THR A 96 -6.28 -2.83 6.56
CA THR A 96 -7.63 -2.57 7.07
C THR A 96 -8.14 -1.27 6.49
N VAL A 97 -9.29 -1.30 5.82
CA VAL A 97 -9.91 -0.09 5.26
C VAL A 97 -10.52 0.74 6.38
N LEU A 98 -9.98 1.95 6.61
CA LEU A 98 -10.54 2.95 7.52
C LEU A 98 -11.62 3.69 6.76
N ASP A 99 -12.87 3.54 7.19
CA ASP A 99 -14.09 3.98 6.52
C ASP A 99 -13.96 5.33 5.76
N GLY A 100 -14.61 5.39 4.58
CA GLY A 100 -14.62 6.51 3.65
C GLY A 100 -15.53 7.67 4.03
#